data_AF-W7VNS2-F1
#
_entry.id   AF-W7VNS2-F1
#
_cell.length_a   1.000
_cell.length_b   1.000
_cell.length_c   1.000
_cell.angle_alpha   90.00
_cell.angle_beta   90.00
_cell.angle_gamma   90.00
#
_symmetry.space_group_name_H-M   'P 1'
#
loop_
_entity.id
_entity.type
_entity.pdbx_description
1 polymer ?
#
loop_
_entity_poly.entity_id
_entity_poly.type
_entity_poly.pdbx_seq_one_letter_code
_entity_poly.pdbx_strand_id
1 'polypeptide(L)'
;MKFSPYTIAAAPRSLPIWQAILDDLNNPPPARVAKVLGVGTRTVYRWNRTGKAPRSACLALFWLTRWGRSEVHCAAVNDATAAFGLARALDAEVRQLRTQLAHVLALDASGAANQPLIGEHYVSGR
;
A
#
# COMPACT_ATOMS: atom_id res chain seq x y z
N MET A 1 -3.79 -10.69 -11.50
CA MET A 1 -3.93 -10.30 -10.07
C MET A 1 -3.79 -8.79 -9.97
N LYS A 2 -4.69 -8.09 -9.26
CA LYS A 2 -4.60 -6.63 -9.08
C LYS A 2 -3.93 -6.37 -7.73
N PHE A 3 -2.63 -6.02 -7.73
CA PHE A 3 -1.93 -5.61 -6.52
C PHE A 3 -2.44 -4.22 -6.10
N SER A 4 -3.00 -4.11 -4.90
CA SER A 4 -3.38 -2.82 -4.32
C SER A 4 -2.96 -2.80 -2.84
N PRO A 5 -2.02 -1.92 -2.45
CA PRO A 5 -1.58 -1.82 -1.05
C PRO A 5 -2.58 -1.04 -0.18
N TYR A 6 -3.60 -0.42 -0.77
CA TYR A 6 -4.52 0.47 -0.06
C TYR A 6 -5.82 -0.26 0.29
N THR A 7 -6.08 -0.42 1.59
CA THR A 7 -7.31 -1.04 2.09
C THR A 7 -7.66 -0.56 3.50
N ILE A 8 -8.95 -0.50 3.83
CA ILE A 8 -9.42 -0.20 5.19
C ILE A 8 -8.96 -1.28 6.19
N ALA A 9 -8.67 -2.49 5.71
CA ALA A 9 -8.16 -3.59 6.53
C ALA A 9 -6.76 -3.33 7.09
N ALA A 10 -6.03 -2.33 6.57
CA ALA A 10 -4.72 -1.92 7.07
C ALA A 10 -4.80 -1.07 8.35
N ALA A 11 -6.01 -0.70 8.80
CA ALA A 11 -6.16 0.01 10.06
C ALA A 11 -5.70 -0.86 11.26
N PRO A 12 -5.01 -0.29 12.26
CA PRO A 12 -4.55 -1.02 13.42
C PRO A 12 -5.73 -1.63 14.18
N ARG A 13 -5.65 -2.94 14.45
CA ARG A 13 -6.71 -3.69 15.12
C ARG A 13 -6.81 -3.30 16.60
N SER A 14 -5.68 -3.32 17.29
CA SER A 14 -5.51 -2.88 18.67
C SER A 14 -4.85 -1.51 18.73
N LEU A 15 -5.37 -0.64 19.58
CA LEU A 15 -4.76 0.65 19.86
C LEU A 15 -4.28 0.68 21.31
N PRO A 16 -3.15 1.33 21.60
CA PRO A 16 -2.77 1.64 22.97
C PRO A 16 -3.83 2.54 23.62
N ILE A 17 -3.90 2.49 24.95
CA ILE A 17 -4.75 3.41 25.70
C ILE A 17 -4.27 4.85 25.53
N TRP A 18 -5.18 5.81 25.74
CA TRP A 18 -4.92 7.24 25.56
C TRP A 18 -3.63 7.72 26.24
N GLN A 19 -3.40 7.31 27.48
CA GLN A 19 -2.22 7.70 28.25
C GLN A 19 -0.92 7.17 27.62
N ALA A 20 -0.88 5.89 27.24
CA ALA A 20 0.29 5.30 26.59
C ALA A 20 0.64 5.98 25.26
N ILE A 21 -0.36 6.45 24.51
CA ILE A 21 -0.14 7.25 23.29
C ILE A 21 0.52 8.59 23.64
N LEU A 22 0.00 9.29 24.66
CA LEU A 22 0.57 10.58 25.07
C LEU A 22 1.99 10.43 25.64
N ASP A 23 2.24 9.37 26.41
CA ASP A 23 3.55 9.05 26.95
C ASP A 23 4.58 8.83 25.84
N ASP A 24 4.24 8.05 24.81
CA ASP A 24 5.12 7.83 23.65
C ASP A 24 5.39 9.14 22.88
N LEU A 25 4.43 10.07 22.89
CA LEU A 25 4.55 11.40 22.29
C LEU A 25 5.22 12.43 23.22
N ASN A 26 5.86 12.00 24.32
CA ASN A 26 6.50 12.85 25.33
C ASN A 26 5.54 13.84 26.00
N ASN A 27 4.33 13.39 26.32
CA ASN A 27 3.31 14.13 27.07
C ASN A 27 3.10 15.57 26.59
N PRO A 28 2.66 15.74 25.33
CA PRO A 28 2.53 17.06 24.73
C PRO A 28 1.45 17.90 25.45
N PRO A 29 1.59 19.24 25.46
CA PRO A 29 0.58 20.12 26.05
C PRO A 29 -0.82 19.89 25.43
N PRO A 30 -1.90 19.91 26.23
CA PRO A 30 -3.27 19.66 25.73
C PRO A 30 -3.69 20.58 24.57
N ALA A 31 -3.21 21.83 24.55
CA ALA A 31 -3.46 22.77 23.46
C ALA A 31 -2.85 22.31 22.12
N ARG A 32 -1.69 21.66 22.15
CA ARG A 32 -1.04 21.12 20.95
C ARG A 32 -1.81 19.92 20.42
N VAL A 33 -2.22 19.01 21.30
CA VAL A 33 -3.05 17.85 20.94
C VAL A 33 -4.39 18.30 20.36
N ALA A 34 -5.02 19.31 20.97
CA ALA A 34 -6.26 19.91 20.50
C ALA A 34 -6.14 20.47 19.08
N LYS A 35 -5.04 21.19 18.81
CA LYS A 35 -4.74 21.74 17.48
C LYS A 35 -4.54 20.64 16.43
N VAL A 36 -3.80 19.58 16.77
CA VAL A 36 -3.56 18.45 15.84
C VAL A 36 -4.87 17.72 15.53
N LEU A 37 -5.73 17.53 16.53
CA LEU A 37 -6.99 16.79 16.39
C LEU A 37 -8.16 17.65 15.89
N GLY A 38 -8.00 18.97 15.79
CA GLY A 38 -9.07 19.88 15.39
C GLY A 38 -10.22 19.95 16.41
N VAL A 39 -9.93 19.79 17.71
CA VAL A 39 -10.93 19.81 18.79
C VAL A 39 -10.64 20.94 19.79
N GLY A 40 -11.62 21.29 20.62
CA GLY A 40 -11.40 22.26 21.70
C GLY A 40 -10.46 21.73 22.79
N THR A 41 -9.63 22.59 23.37
CA THR A 41 -8.68 22.22 24.45
C THR A 41 -9.40 21.60 25.66
N ARG A 42 -10.59 22.11 26.01
CA ARG A 42 -11.43 21.56 27.08
C ARG A 42 -11.79 20.08 26.86
N THR A 43 -11.97 19.68 25.61
CA THR A 43 -12.22 18.30 25.21
C THR A 43 -11.03 17.41 25.54
N VAL A 44 -9.81 17.85 25.21
CA VAL A 44 -8.57 17.13 25.52
C VAL A 44 -8.34 17.05 27.03
N TYR A 45 -8.56 18.14 27.77
CA TYR A 45 -8.50 18.11 29.24
C TYR A 45 -9.46 17.07 29.84
N ARG A 46 -10.70 16.99 29.31
CA ARG A 46 -11.67 15.99 29.73
C ARG A 46 -11.17 14.57 29.45
N TRP A 47 -10.58 14.32 28.29
CA TRP A 47 -10.01 13.01 27.95
C TRP A 47 -8.82 12.65 28.84
N ASN A 48 -7.91 13.60 29.11
CA ASN A 48 -6.80 13.39 30.03
C ASN A 48 -7.29 13.02 31.44
N ARG A 49 -8.31 13.74 31.95
CA ARG A 49 -8.88 13.47 33.28
C ARG A 49 -9.58 12.11 33.36
N THR A 50 -10.26 11.70 32.29
CA THR A 50 -11.05 10.46 32.28
C THR A 50 -10.25 9.24 31.80
N GLY A 51 -9.06 9.46 31.22
CA GLY A 51 -8.29 8.43 30.51
C GLY A 51 -8.99 7.92 29.23
N LYS A 52 -10.08 8.56 28.80
CA LYS A 52 -10.96 8.05 27.74
C LYS A 52 -11.07 9.06 26.61
N ALA A 53 -10.34 8.81 25.53
CA ALA A 53 -10.51 9.49 24.26
C ALA A 53 -11.27 8.58 23.26
N PRO A 54 -12.01 9.17 22.29
CA PRO A 54 -12.65 8.41 21.22
C PRO A 54 -11.61 7.61 20.42
N ARG A 55 -12.02 6.45 19.89
CA ARG A 55 -11.15 5.60 19.05
C ARG A 55 -10.56 6.36 17.87
N SER A 56 -11.31 7.28 17.26
CA SER A 56 -10.84 8.11 16.15
C SER A 56 -9.66 9.02 16.54
N ALA A 57 -9.70 9.63 17.73
CA ALA A 57 -8.60 10.44 18.24
C ALA A 57 -7.35 9.58 18.52
N CYS A 58 -7.54 8.41 19.14
CA CYS A 58 -6.45 7.47 19.37
C CYS A 58 -5.85 6.98 18.05
N LEU A 59 -6.67 6.69 17.04
CA LEU A 59 -6.21 6.23 15.72
C LEU A 59 -5.42 7.33 14.99
N ALA A 60 -5.87 8.59 15.08
CA ALA A 60 -5.15 9.72 14.49
C ALA A 60 -3.77 9.92 15.13
N LEU A 61 -3.68 9.88 16.47
CA LEU A 61 -2.40 10.04 17.17
C LEU A 61 -1.50 8.82 17.06
N PHE A 62 -2.07 7.62 16.94
CA PHE A 62 -1.31 6.37 16.83
C PHE A 62 -0.28 6.42 15.70
N TRP A 63 -0.62 6.98 14.55
CA TRP A 63 0.30 7.09 13.41
C TRP A 63 1.50 8.01 13.65
N LEU A 64 1.46 8.83 14.70
CA LEU A 64 2.57 9.69 15.13
C LEU A 64 3.51 8.97 16.13
N THR A 65 3.04 7.89 16.75
CA THR A 65 3.81 7.11 17.74
C THR A 65 4.88 6.23 17.07
N ARG A 66 5.86 5.77 17.84
CA ARG A 66 6.86 4.81 17.34
C ARG A 66 6.23 3.53 16.78
N TRP A 67 5.11 3.07 17.36
CA TRP A 67 4.41 1.87 16.91
C TRP A 67 3.78 2.08 15.54
N GLY A 68 3.03 3.18 15.37
CA GLY A 68 2.41 3.51 14.09
C GLY A 68 3.45 3.77 13.00
N ARG A 69 4.56 4.44 13.34
CA ARG A 69 5.70 4.61 12.42
C ARG A 69 6.29 3.26 12.01
N SER A 70 6.49 2.36 12.97
CA SER A 70 7.01 1.02 12.69
C SER A 70 6.08 0.20 11.78
N GLU A 71 4.77 0.27 11.98
CA GLU A 71 3.79 -0.40 11.11
C GLU A 71 3.86 0.13 9.67
N VAL A 72 3.89 1.45 9.50
CA VAL A 72 4.01 2.08 8.16
C VAL A 72 5.32 1.66 7.48
N HIS A 73 6.43 1.64 8.20
CA HIS A 73 7.71 1.20 7.66
C HIS A 73 7.69 -0.28 7.25
N CYS A 74 7.11 -1.15 8.08
CA CYS A 74 6.99 -2.57 7.76
C CYS A 74 6.10 -2.79 6.53
N ALA A 75 4.95 -2.12 6.46
CA ALA A 75 4.05 -2.19 5.31
C ALA A 75 4.77 -1.75 4.02
N ALA A 76 5.48 -0.62 4.05
CA ALA A 76 6.21 -0.13 2.88
C ALA A 76 7.26 -1.13 2.36
N VAL A 77 8.01 -1.78 3.26
CA VAL A 77 9.00 -2.80 2.88
C VAL A 77 8.32 -4.05 2.30
N ASN A 78 7.23 -4.50 2.90
CA ASN A 78 6.47 -5.64 2.42
C ASN A 78 5.86 -5.37 1.03
N ASP A 79 5.27 -4.19 0.84
CA ASP A 79 4.68 -3.77 -0.43
C ASP A 79 5.74 -3.70 -1.54
N ALA A 80 6.91 -3.12 -1.24
CA ALA A 80 8.02 -3.06 -2.19
C ALA A 80 8.53 -4.46 -2.57
N THR A 81 8.66 -5.35 -1.58
CA THR A 81 9.10 -6.74 -1.80
C THR A 81 8.10 -7.52 -2.66
N ALA A 82 6.80 -7.38 -2.37
CA ALA A 82 5.74 -8.02 -3.12
C ALA A 82 5.66 -7.50 -4.56
N ALA A 83 5.75 -6.19 -4.75
CA ALA A 83 5.77 -5.57 -6.08
C ALA A 83 6.99 -6.02 -6.91
N PHE A 84 8.17 -6.08 -6.28
CA PHE A 84 9.39 -6.57 -6.93
C PHE A 84 9.25 -8.05 -7.34
N GLY A 85 8.75 -8.91 -6.46
CA GLY A 85 8.49 -10.31 -6.76
C GLY A 85 7.52 -10.49 -7.93
N LEU A 86 6.42 -9.73 -7.94
CA LEU A 86 5.46 -9.72 -9.04
C LEU A 86 6.11 -9.30 -10.36
N ALA A 87 6.90 -8.21 -10.36
CA ALA A 87 7.59 -7.73 -11.56
C ALA A 87 8.59 -8.76 -12.11
N ARG A 88 9.32 -9.45 -11.22
CA ARG A 88 10.23 -10.55 -11.61
C ARG A 88 9.48 -11.73 -12.22
N ALA A 89 8.35 -12.14 -11.63
CA ALA A 89 7.52 -13.21 -12.16
C ALA A 89 6.97 -12.87 -13.55
N LEU A 90 6.45 -11.65 -13.73
CA LEU A 90 5.93 -11.18 -15.01
C LEU A 90 7.04 -11.07 -16.08
N ASP A 91 8.25 -10.61 -15.74
CA ASP A 91 9.38 -10.59 -16.67
C ASP A 91 9.78 -12.01 -17.11
N ALA A 92 9.79 -12.97 -16.18
CA ALA A 92 10.06 -14.37 -16.50
C ALA A 92 8.98 -14.96 -17.43
N GLU A 93 7.70 -14.70 -17.15
CA GLU A 93 6.58 -15.16 -17.97
C GLU A 93 6.61 -14.55 -19.37
N VAL A 94 6.86 -13.23 -19.49
CA VAL A 94 7.01 -12.54 -20.78
C VAL A 94 8.16 -13.13 -21.58
N ARG A 95 9.31 -13.41 -20.95
CA ARG A 95 10.46 -14.05 -21.62
C ARG A 95 10.11 -15.45 -22.09
N GLN A 96 9.44 -16.25 -21.26
CA GLN A 96 9.02 -17.59 -21.61
C GLN A 96 8.05 -17.59 -22.80
N LEU A 97 7.01 -16.73 -22.75
CA LEU A 97 6.03 -16.59 -23.82
C LEU A 97 6.67 -16.12 -25.12
N ARG A 98 7.62 -15.18 -25.06
CA ARG A 98 8.39 -14.74 -26.24
C ARG A 98 9.22 -15.87 -26.83
N THR A 99 9.87 -16.68 -26.01
CA THR A 99 10.63 -17.85 -26.49
C THR A 99 9.71 -18.90 -27.13
N GLN A 100 8.57 -19.19 -26.52
CA GLN A 100 7.58 -20.11 -27.06
C GLN A 100 7.02 -19.61 -28.40
N LEU A 101 6.68 -18.32 -28.49
CA LEU A 101 6.22 -17.70 -29.72
C LEU A 101 7.29 -17.77 -30.82
N ALA A 102 8.55 -17.45 -30.50
CA ALA A 102 9.65 -17.55 -31.44
C ALA A 102 9.84 -18.98 -31.96
N HIS A 103 9.70 -19.98 -31.09
CA HIS A 103 9.77 -21.39 -31.48
C HIS A 103 8.62 -21.78 -32.44
N VAL A 104 7.39 -21.39 -32.13
CA VAL A 104 6.23 -21.65 -33.01
C VAL A 104 6.39 -20.96 -34.37
N LEU A 105 6.80 -19.70 -34.39
CA LEU A 105 7.06 -18.96 -35.63
C LEU A 105 8.20 -19.59 -36.46
N ALA A 106 9.23 -20.13 -35.81
CA ALA A 106 10.30 -20.85 -36.50
C ALA A 106 9.81 -22.17 -37.12
N LEU A 107 8.88 -22.88 -36.46
CA LEU A 107 8.25 -24.08 -37.04
C LEU A 107 7.32 -23.75 -38.21
N ASP A 108 6.71 -22.56 -38.19
CA ASP A 108 5.85 -22.06 -39.26
C ASP A 108 6.67 -21.68 -40.53
N ALA A 109 7.92 -21.25 -40.36
CA ALA A 109 8.89 -21.10 -41.46
C ALA A 109 9.29 -22.42 -42.14
N SER A 110 8.87 -23.57 -41.58
CA SER A 110 8.92 -24.88 -42.25
C SER A 110 7.80 -25.07 -43.29
N GLY A 111 6.94 -24.07 -43.51
CA GLY A 111 5.91 -24.08 -44.54
C GLY A 111 4.75 -25.02 -44.23
N ALA A 112 3.88 -24.64 -43.29
CA ALA A 112 2.56 -25.25 -43.17
C ALA A 112 1.54 -24.44 -43.99
N ALA A 113 0.73 -25.11 -44.82
CA ALA A 113 -0.22 -24.49 -45.75
C ALA A 113 -1.33 -23.60 -45.13
N ASN A 114 -1.42 -23.51 -43.80
CA ASN A 114 -2.49 -22.84 -43.05
C ASN A 114 -1.98 -21.63 -42.24
N GLN A 115 -0.89 -21.01 -42.67
CA GLN A 115 -0.30 -19.87 -42.01
C GLN A 115 -1.26 -18.67 -42.00
N PRO A 116 -1.67 -18.12 -40.83
CA PRO A 116 -2.60 -16.99 -40.78
C PRO A 116 -1.89 -15.71 -41.23
N LEU A 117 -2.46 -15.04 -42.25
CA LEU A 117 -2.03 -13.71 -42.70
C LEU A 117 -2.29 -12.70 -41.58
N ILE A 118 -1.28 -12.42 -40.75
CA ILE A 118 -1.31 -11.28 -39.84
C ILE A 118 -1.12 -10.03 -40.71
N GLY A 119 -2.23 -9.53 -41.24
CA GLY A 119 -2.28 -8.38 -42.13
C GLY A 119 -1.70 -7.13 -41.46
N GLU A 120 -0.74 -6.53 -42.16
CA GLU A 120 -0.21 -5.19 -41.93
C GLU A 120 -1.32 -4.14 -42.09
N HIS A 121 -2.15 -3.94 -41.06
CA HIS A 121 -3.12 -2.86 -41.04
C HIS A 121 -3.10 -2.15 -39.69
N TYR A 122 -2.03 -1.39 -39.41
CA TYR A 122 -2.11 -0.21 -38.55
C TYR A 122 -0.96 0.78 -38.86
N VAL A 123 -1.04 1.44 -40.02
CA VAL A 123 -0.54 2.81 -40.15
C VAL A 123 -1.60 3.63 -40.86
N SER A 124 -2.49 4.22 -40.06
CA SER A 124 -3.28 5.38 -40.44
C SER A 124 -2.70 6.57 -39.70
N GLY A 125 -2.15 7.55 -40.40
CA GLY A 125 -2.07 8.92 -39.88
C GLY A 125 -0.84 9.72 -40.26
N ARG A 126 -0.98 10.44 -41.40
CA ARG A 126 -0.27 11.66 -41.85
C ARG A 126 1.18 11.54 -42.31
#